data_AF-A0A8J1VUF0-F1
#
_entry.id   AF-A0A8J1VUF0-F1
#
_cell.length_a   1.000
_cell.length_b   1.000
_cell.length_c   1.000
_cell.angle_alpha   90.00
_cell.angle_beta   90.00
_cell.angle_gamma   90.00
#
_symmetry.space_group_name_H-M   'P 1'
#
loop_
_entity.id
_entity.type
_entity.pdbx_description
1 polymer ?
#
loop_
_entity_poly.entity_id
_entity_poly.type
_entity_poly.pdbx_seq_one_letter_code
_entity_poly.pdbx_strand_id
1 'polypeptide(L)'
;MPLLATPYPHVMNQLNGPTSPKYTFLVFYASVVDGQMWCPDCRNTESTVREAFDSPSKPKAIIYWVGTKTEWRTSTNKARTDWDVQAVPTILRIEGGKEMSRLVDDEILDTGRMEAFLSPTMSLDHVEWLSSLTLGEIWRACYNPPTPILAILVVALGFQIPRWYKFWIDWNLSRKVWSFDWPEPEEANPKWTGRTIESPTIFSHLQDETLLSLDAAKTGDNRPHITCYDPSTSFFLTALPLLSAAEIASQIKCAHDAQPDWARTSVAVRKSFLRSLKQWVMRDMDGIVRVACRDTGKTGVDAVFGEILTTLAKIDWLVKHGEKVIAPQPRPGNLLLAHKISTVHYEPLGTTLALVSWNYSFHNLLSPILASLFVGNTVVVKCSEQVAWSSMWFFGAVKACLRACGLDQDVVQLVICMPDVAETVTRNRMIRHITFIGSESVGRKVAAAAAEIMVPACIELGGKDPAFILPSADLDFFA
;
A
#
# COMPACT_ATOMS: atom_id res chain seq x y z
N MET A 1 20.55 13.77 -62.60
CA MET A 1 21.98 13.42 -62.74
C MET A 1 22.36 12.56 -61.54
N PRO A 2 22.66 11.28 -61.76
CA PRO A 2 23.10 10.36 -60.71
C PRO A 2 24.58 10.61 -60.38
N LEU A 3 25.00 10.33 -59.13
CA LEU A 3 26.38 10.35 -58.61
C LEU A 3 27.27 11.48 -59.18
N LEU A 4 27.26 12.65 -58.53
CA LEU A 4 28.17 13.74 -58.89
C LEU A 4 29.59 13.40 -58.40
N ALA A 5 30.50 13.15 -59.34
CA ALA A 5 31.94 13.12 -59.09
C ALA A 5 32.45 14.58 -59.04
N THR A 6 32.41 15.19 -57.87
CA THR A 6 32.82 16.60 -57.71
C THR A 6 34.24 16.66 -57.13
N PRO A 7 35.22 17.29 -57.81
CA PRO A 7 36.55 17.48 -57.23
C PRO A 7 36.53 18.50 -56.08
N TYR A 8 37.35 18.24 -55.05
CA TYR A 8 37.54 19.14 -53.90
C TYR A 8 38.19 20.46 -54.36
N PRO A 9 37.73 21.66 -53.90
CA PRO A 9 36.94 21.94 -52.69
C PRO A 9 35.45 22.22 -52.93
N HIS A 10 34.92 21.99 -54.13
CA HIS A 10 33.54 22.40 -54.49
C HIS A 10 32.43 21.69 -53.70
N VAL A 11 32.73 20.58 -53.03
CA VAL A 11 31.81 19.82 -52.15
C VAL A 11 31.38 20.66 -50.93
N MET A 12 32.27 21.47 -50.36
CA MET A 12 31.97 22.26 -49.14
C MET A 12 30.98 23.40 -49.38
N ASN A 13 30.99 24.00 -50.58
CA ASN A 13 30.05 25.07 -50.93
C ASN A 13 28.62 24.56 -51.16
N GLN A 14 28.44 23.27 -51.47
CA GLN A 14 27.12 22.64 -51.62
C GLN A 14 26.54 22.11 -50.30
N LEU A 15 27.37 21.89 -49.28
CA LEU A 15 26.94 21.37 -47.98
C LEU A 15 26.39 22.47 -47.04
N ASN A 16 26.82 23.72 -47.21
CA ASN A 16 26.52 24.84 -46.30
C ASN A 16 25.63 25.93 -46.93
N GLY A 17 24.95 25.65 -48.05
CA GLY A 17 24.10 26.61 -48.75
C GLY A 17 22.66 26.65 -48.21
N PRO A 18 21.90 27.73 -48.45
CA PRO A 18 20.50 27.84 -48.00
C PRO A 18 19.53 26.83 -48.65
N THR A 19 19.98 26.09 -49.66
CA THR A 19 19.24 25.04 -50.38
C THR A 19 19.78 23.63 -50.13
N SER A 20 20.68 23.43 -49.17
CA SER A 20 21.27 22.12 -48.88
C SER A 20 20.22 21.14 -48.32
N PRO A 21 20.22 19.87 -48.78
CA PRO A 21 19.30 18.87 -48.26
C PRO A 21 19.55 18.60 -46.77
N LYS A 22 18.48 18.25 -46.03
CA LYS A 22 18.51 18.03 -44.57
C LYS A 22 19.60 17.06 -44.13
N TYR A 23 19.91 16.05 -44.95
CA TYR A 23 21.02 15.13 -44.78
C TYR A 23 21.76 14.97 -46.11
N THR A 24 23.10 14.86 -46.06
CA THR A 24 23.95 14.58 -47.22
C THR A 24 24.81 13.35 -46.95
N PHE A 25 24.92 12.47 -47.95
CA PHE A 25 25.79 11.30 -47.88
C PHE A 25 27.09 11.56 -48.66
N LEU A 26 28.24 11.28 -48.04
CA LEU A 26 29.55 11.32 -48.70
C LEU A 26 30.09 9.90 -48.83
N VAL A 27 30.43 9.48 -50.05
CA VAL A 27 31.00 8.16 -50.35
C VAL A 27 32.46 8.34 -50.73
N PHE A 28 33.38 7.80 -49.94
CA PHE A 28 34.82 7.85 -50.18
C PHE A 28 35.27 6.62 -50.95
N TYR A 29 35.78 6.81 -52.17
CA TYR A 29 36.25 5.75 -53.06
C TYR A 29 37.69 5.93 -53.51
N ALA A 30 38.34 4.80 -53.78
CA ALA A 30 39.61 4.74 -54.49
C ALA A 30 39.47 5.25 -55.93
N SER A 31 40.38 6.13 -56.38
CA SER A 31 40.35 6.62 -57.77
C SER A 31 40.46 5.50 -58.80
N VAL A 32 39.86 5.72 -59.96
CA VAL A 32 39.93 4.82 -61.12
C VAL A 32 41.29 4.96 -61.80
N VAL A 33 42.01 3.85 -61.96
CA VAL A 33 43.30 3.74 -62.68
C VAL A 33 43.15 2.61 -63.68
N ASP A 34 43.50 2.84 -64.95
CA ASP A 34 43.37 1.86 -66.04
C ASP A 34 41.96 1.22 -66.17
N GLY A 35 40.92 2.03 -65.95
CA GLY A 35 39.53 1.63 -66.14
C GLY A 35 38.85 0.93 -64.94
N GLN A 36 39.55 0.72 -63.82
CA GLN A 36 38.94 0.19 -62.59
C GLN A 36 39.45 0.89 -61.32
N MET A 37 38.67 0.90 -60.24
CA MET A 37 39.13 1.40 -58.93
C MET A 37 40.29 0.53 -58.42
N TRP A 38 41.38 1.14 -57.96
CA TRP A 38 42.56 0.38 -57.51
C TRP A 38 42.31 -0.43 -56.23
N CYS A 39 41.36 -0.04 -55.38
CA CYS A 39 41.01 -0.76 -54.16
C CYS A 39 40.03 -1.91 -54.45
N PRO A 40 40.36 -3.17 -54.08
CA PRO A 40 39.45 -4.30 -54.21
C PRO A 40 38.13 -4.13 -53.47
N ASP A 41 38.17 -3.59 -52.25
CA ASP A 41 36.98 -3.46 -51.40
C ASP A 41 35.99 -2.44 -51.98
N CYS A 42 36.50 -1.34 -52.56
CA CYS A 42 35.65 -0.38 -53.28
C CYS A 42 34.95 -1.01 -54.50
N ARG A 43 35.62 -1.94 -55.20
CA ARG A 43 35.00 -2.67 -56.32
C ARG A 43 33.92 -3.63 -55.82
N ASN A 44 34.16 -4.29 -54.69
CA ASN A 44 33.21 -5.22 -54.10
C ASN A 44 31.91 -4.51 -53.66
N THR A 45 32.03 -3.31 -53.08
CA THR A 45 30.87 -2.52 -52.62
C THR A 45 30.17 -1.70 -53.71
N GLU A 46 30.74 -1.59 -54.92
CA GLU A 46 30.25 -0.66 -55.94
C GLU A 46 28.78 -0.93 -56.32
N SER A 47 28.42 -2.20 -56.45
CA SER A 47 27.05 -2.61 -56.78
C SER A 47 26.04 -2.16 -55.72
N THR A 48 26.34 -2.40 -54.44
CA THR A 48 25.49 -2.03 -53.30
C THR A 48 25.34 -0.52 -53.16
N VAL A 49 26.41 0.24 -53.37
CA VAL A 49 26.36 1.72 -53.33
C VAL A 49 25.56 2.27 -54.50
N ARG A 50 25.68 1.70 -55.71
CA ARG A 50 24.85 2.10 -56.85
C ARG A 50 23.38 1.80 -56.60
N GLU A 51 23.05 0.64 -56.06
CA GLU A 51 21.66 0.31 -55.69
C GLU A 51 21.08 1.28 -54.65
N ALA A 52 21.92 1.74 -53.70
CA ALA A 52 21.54 2.67 -52.67
C ALA A 52 21.29 4.10 -53.17
N PHE A 53 22.01 4.58 -54.19
CA PHE A 53 22.05 6.01 -54.56
C PHE A 53 21.84 6.34 -56.05
N ASP A 54 21.83 5.36 -56.97
CA ASP A 54 21.83 5.56 -58.44
C ASP A 54 20.41 5.57 -59.05
N SER A 55 19.41 6.10 -58.32
CA SER A 55 18.01 6.21 -58.79
C SER A 55 17.35 7.54 -58.39
N PRO A 56 16.44 8.11 -59.20
CA PRO A 56 15.74 9.37 -58.89
C PRO A 56 14.93 9.33 -57.58
N SER A 57 14.51 8.14 -57.14
CA SER A 57 13.72 7.94 -55.92
C SER A 57 14.57 7.68 -54.66
N LYS A 58 15.90 7.65 -54.79
CA LYS A 58 16.85 7.32 -53.72
C LYS A 58 17.54 8.59 -53.19
N PRO A 59 18.09 8.56 -51.95
CA PRO A 59 18.83 9.70 -51.40
C PRO A 59 20.03 10.05 -52.29
N LYS A 60 20.44 11.32 -52.26
CA LYS A 60 21.59 11.80 -53.03
C LYS A 60 22.89 11.60 -52.24
N ALA A 61 23.90 11.03 -52.89
CA ALA A 61 25.24 10.93 -52.37
C ALA A 61 26.25 11.65 -53.28
N ILE A 62 27.33 12.13 -52.68
CA ILE A 62 28.47 12.75 -53.37
C ILE A 62 29.64 11.78 -53.28
N ILE A 63 30.26 11.44 -54.42
CA ILE A 63 31.47 10.60 -54.43
C ILE A 63 32.69 11.49 -54.24
N TYR A 64 33.51 11.15 -53.26
CA TYR A 64 34.84 11.70 -53.03
C TYR A 64 35.90 10.68 -53.44
N TRP A 65 36.68 11.01 -54.47
CA TRP A 65 37.79 10.18 -54.92
C TRP A 65 39.05 10.51 -54.12
N VAL A 66 39.59 9.53 -53.38
CA VAL A 66 40.71 9.75 -52.44
C VAL A 66 42.09 9.86 -53.10
N GLY A 67 42.17 9.73 -54.44
CA GLY A 67 43.42 9.74 -55.19
C GLY A 67 43.93 8.34 -55.52
N THR A 68 45.13 8.29 -56.09
CA THR A 68 45.88 7.06 -56.37
C THR A 68 46.30 6.36 -55.08
N LYS A 69 46.68 5.08 -55.16
CA LYS A 69 47.13 4.29 -54.00
C LYS A 69 48.29 4.95 -53.23
N THR A 70 49.16 5.67 -53.93
CA THR A 70 50.31 6.38 -53.32
C THR A 70 49.84 7.64 -52.59
N GLU A 71 48.92 8.42 -53.16
CA GLU A 71 48.34 9.63 -52.56
C GLU A 71 47.43 9.30 -51.36
N TRP A 72 46.77 8.14 -51.36
CA TRP A 72 45.97 7.70 -50.22
C TRP A 72 46.83 7.35 -48.99
N ARG A 73 48.06 6.88 -49.21
CA ARG A 73 48.99 6.46 -48.15
C ARG A 73 49.74 7.61 -47.49
N THR A 74 49.65 8.84 -48.02
CA THR A 74 50.26 10.00 -47.38
C THR A 74 49.40 10.49 -46.21
N SER A 75 50.05 10.90 -45.12
CA SER A 75 49.38 11.47 -43.95
C SER A 75 48.72 12.83 -44.23
N THR A 76 49.02 13.45 -45.37
CA THR A 76 48.47 14.73 -45.82
C THR A 76 47.22 14.59 -46.69
N ASN A 77 46.72 13.37 -46.91
CA ASN A 77 45.51 13.14 -47.70
C ASN A 77 44.29 13.81 -47.05
N LYS A 78 43.55 14.60 -47.82
CA LYS A 78 42.42 15.41 -47.32
C LYS A 78 41.25 14.60 -46.77
N ALA A 79 40.99 13.40 -47.29
CA ALA A 79 39.98 12.52 -46.71
C ALA A 79 40.40 12.01 -45.31
N ARG A 80 41.71 11.82 -45.06
CA ARG A 80 42.23 11.47 -43.73
C ARG A 80 42.23 12.65 -42.78
N THR A 81 42.69 13.82 -43.23
CA THR A 81 42.86 14.98 -42.34
C THR A 81 41.55 15.70 -42.03
N ASP A 82 40.65 15.82 -43.00
CA ASP A 82 39.46 16.67 -42.87
C ASP A 82 38.24 15.86 -42.39
N TRP A 83 38.22 14.53 -42.61
CA TRP A 83 37.07 13.66 -42.35
C TRP A 83 37.40 12.41 -41.51
N ASP A 84 38.64 12.25 -41.08
CA ASP A 84 39.11 11.08 -40.30
C ASP A 84 38.74 9.73 -40.94
N VAL A 85 38.84 9.65 -42.27
CA VAL A 85 38.59 8.41 -43.03
C VAL A 85 39.85 7.55 -42.98
N GLN A 86 39.78 6.39 -42.34
CA GLN A 86 40.94 5.50 -42.15
C GLN A 86 41.06 4.39 -43.22
N ALA A 87 39.93 4.02 -43.84
CA ALA A 87 39.81 3.00 -44.87
C ALA A 87 38.86 3.44 -46.00
N VAL A 88 38.98 2.83 -47.19
CA VAL A 88 38.06 3.02 -48.31
C VAL A 88 37.61 1.63 -48.79
N PRO A 89 36.30 1.39 -48.98
CA PRO A 89 35.20 2.36 -49.04
C PRO A 89 34.66 2.80 -47.67
N THR A 90 34.34 4.10 -47.53
CA THR A 90 33.64 4.64 -46.34
C THR A 90 32.48 5.51 -46.77
N ILE A 91 31.31 5.39 -46.12
CA ILE A 91 30.14 6.24 -46.36
C ILE A 91 29.82 7.00 -45.09
N LEU A 92 29.79 8.34 -45.17
CA LEU A 92 29.41 9.21 -44.06
C LEU A 92 28.01 9.79 -44.29
N ARG A 93 27.23 9.88 -43.21
CA ARG A 93 25.98 10.63 -43.17
C ARG A 93 26.19 11.93 -42.41
N ILE A 94 25.93 13.05 -43.08
CA ILE A 94 26.16 14.40 -42.55
C ILE A 94 24.84 15.14 -42.40
N GLU A 95 24.64 15.76 -41.23
CA GLU A 95 23.53 16.67 -40.94
C GLU A 95 24.09 17.96 -40.33
N GLY A 96 23.74 19.12 -40.90
CA GLY A 96 24.21 20.43 -40.40
C GLY A 96 25.73 20.60 -40.35
N GLY A 97 26.47 19.91 -41.23
CA GLY A 97 27.95 19.95 -41.27
C GLY A 97 28.65 19.05 -40.25
N LYS A 98 27.92 18.23 -39.48
CA LYS A 98 28.47 17.24 -38.55
C LYS A 98 28.20 15.81 -39.02
N GLU A 99 29.17 14.93 -38.79
CA GLU A 99 29.00 13.50 -39.02
C GLU A 99 28.06 12.90 -37.96
N MET A 100 27.02 12.20 -38.43
CA MET A 100 26.04 11.52 -37.57
C MET A 100 26.34 10.02 -37.44
N SER A 101 26.79 9.41 -38.54
CA SER A 101 27.12 7.99 -38.61
C SER A 101 28.02 7.70 -39.82
N ARG A 102 28.74 6.58 -39.74
CA ARG A 102 29.60 6.05 -40.82
C ARG A 102 29.38 4.56 -41.05
N LEU A 103 29.58 4.12 -42.28
CA LEU A 103 29.73 2.70 -42.66
C LEU A 103 31.10 2.52 -43.31
N VAL A 104 31.80 1.46 -42.94
CA VAL A 104 33.18 1.21 -43.40
C VAL A 104 33.30 -0.21 -43.95
N ASP A 105 34.02 -0.36 -45.06
CA ASP A 105 34.39 -1.64 -45.67
C ASP A 105 33.19 -2.60 -45.84
N ASP A 106 33.23 -3.80 -45.23
CA ASP A 106 32.22 -4.85 -45.38
C ASP A 106 30.86 -4.49 -44.75
N GLU A 107 30.79 -3.49 -43.88
CA GLU A 107 29.52 -3.01 -43.31
C GLU A 107 28.59 -2.44 -44.39
N ILE A 108 29.16 -2.01 -45.52
CA ILE A 108 28.42 -1.50 -46.68
C ILE A 108 27.68 -2.64 -47.38
N LEU A 109 28.16 -3.88 -47.29
CA LEU A 109 27.56 -5.06 -47.93
C LEU A 109 26.38 -5.63 -47.14
N ASP A 110 26.24 -5.28 -45.86
CA ASP A 110 25.10 -5.68 -45.03
C ASP A 110 23.87 -4.85 -45.40
N THR A 111 22.92 -5.50 -46.09
CA THR A 111 21.68 -4.86 -46.57
C THR A 111 20.85 -4.27 -45.43
N GLY A 112 20.81 -4.93 -44.27
CA GLY A 112 20.04 -4.45 -43.12
C GLY A 112 20.67 -3.21 -42.48
N ARG A 113 22.00 -3.18 -42.37
CA ARG A 113 22.72 -1.99 -41.89
C ARG A 113 22.63 -0.84 -42.88
N MET A 114 22.74 -1.11 -44.18
CA MET A 114 22.58 -0.10 -45.22
C MET A 114 21.17 0.51 -45.19
N GLU A 115 20.12 -0.30 -45.10
CA GLU A 115 18.74 0.21 -45.00
C GLU A 115 18.51 1.05 -43.72
N ALA A 116 19.01 0.57 -42.57
CA ALA A 116 18.94 1.34 -41.32
C ALA A 116 19.69 2.67 -41.41
N PHE A 117 20.86 2.68 -42.05
CA PHE A 117 21.70 3.86 -42.25
C PHE A 117 21.04 4.91 -43.16
N LEU A 118 20.34 4.45 -44.21
CA LEU A 118 19.58 5.28 -45.15
C LEU A 118 18.22 5.73 -44.59
N SER A 119 17.67 5.01 -43.62
CA SER A 119 16.38 5.35 -43.04
C SER A 119 16.44 6.69 -42.30
N PRO A 120 15.40 7.54 -42.42
CA PRO A 120 15.26 8.67 -41.52
C PRO A 120 15.09 8.10 -40.12
N THR A 121 16.13 8.21 -39.29
CA THR A 121 16.04 8.05 -37.84
C THR A 121 14.78 8.80 -37.40
N MET A 122 13.80 8.08 -36.84
CA MET A 122 12.73 8.68 -36.07
C MET A 122 13.41 9.43 -34.93
N SER A 123 13.73 10.70 -35.15
CA SER A 123 14.06 11.59 -34.06
C SER A 123 12.84 11.61 -33.15
N LEU A 124 13.08 11.38 -31.87
CA LEU A 124 12.12 11.60 -30.80
C LEU A 124 11.86 13.11 -30.60
N ASP A 125 11.79 13.89 -31.69
CA ASP A 125 11.44 15.32 -31.69
C ASP A 125 10.02 15.56 -31.14
N HIS A 126 9.18 14.52 -31.11
CA HIS A 126 7.83 14.60 -30.55
C HIS A 126 7.77 14.52 -29.01
N VAL A 127 8.90 14.30 -28.31
CA VAL A 127 8.92 14.20 -26.84
C VAL A 127 9.85 15.21 -26.18
N GLU A 128 10.90 15.70 -26.85
CA GLU A 128 11.76 16.78 -26.29
C GLU A 128 11.01 18.10 -26.05
N TRP A 129 9.96 18.38 -26.84
CA TRP A 129 9.10 19.55 -26.60
C TRP A 129 8.48 19.52 -25.20
N LEU A 130 8.13 18.35 -24.64
CA LEU A 130 7.42 18.29 -23.36
C LEU A 130 8.31 18.75 -22.19
N SER A 131 9.63 18.57 -22.32
CA SER A 131 10.62 19.00 -21.33
C SER A 131 11.02 20.48 -21.43
N SER A 132 10.68 21.17 -22.53
CA SER A 132 11.09 22.56 -22.78
C SER A 132 9.94 23.59 -22.70
N LEU A 133 8.69 23.15 -22.51
CA LEU A 133 7.54 24.05 -22.48
C LEU A 133 7.45 24.81 -21.16
N THR A 134 7.24 26.11 -21.27
CA THR A 134 6.74 26.92 -20.16
C THR A 134 5.29 26.51 -19.82
N LEU A 135 4.86 26.74 -18.58
CA LEU A 135 3.49 26.44 -18.13
C LEU A 135 2.41 27.02 -19.08
N GLY A 136 2.70 28.15 -19.74
CA GLY A 136 1.79 28.78 -20.71
C GLY A 136 1.72 28.06 -22.07
N GLU A 137 2.80 27.42 -22.52
CA GLU A 137 2.82 26.67 -23.79
C GLU A 137 2.19 25.28 -23.63
N ILE A 138 2.37 24.65 -22.45
CA ILE A 138 1.61 23.45 -22.05
C ILE A 138 0.11 23.77 -22.09
N TRP A 139 -0.29 24.94 -21.57
CA TRP A 139 -1.68 25.36 -21.57
C TRP A 139 -2.25 25.54 -22.99
N ARG A 140 -1.49 26.15 -23.90
CA ARG A 140 -1.87 26.28 -25.33
C ARG A 140 -2.02 24.92 -26.02
N ALA A 141 -1.12 23.97 -25.76
CA ALA A 141 -1.19 22.64 -26.32
C ALA A 141 -2.40 21.83 -25.80
N CYS A 142 -2.80 22.03 -24.55
CA CYS A 142 -4.01 21.42 -23.99
C CYS A 142 -5.29 22.03 -24.59
N TYR A 143 -5.29 23.33 -24.92
CA TYR A 143 -6.47 24.01 -25.46
C TYR A 143 -6.62 23.88 -26.98
N ASN A 144 -5.51 23.74 -27.71
CA ASN A 144 -5.49 23.52 -29.15
C ASN A 144 -4.44 22.44 -29.49
N PRO A 145 -4.78 21.15 -29.30
CA PRO A 145 -3.83 20.05 -29.50
C PRO A 145 -3.41 19.98 -30.97
N PRO A 146 -2.08 19.99 -31.27
CA PRO A 146 -1.56 20.00 -32.64
C PRO A 146 -1.89 18.73 -33.43
N THR A 147 -2.30 17.64 -32.77
CA THR A 147 -2.74 16.41 -33.43
C THR A 147 -3.97 15.80 -32.74
N PRO A 148 -4.83 15.07 -33.47
CA PRO A 148 -5.97 14.35 -32.89
C PRO A 148 -5.57 13.33 -31.82
N ILE A 149 -4.38 12.72 -31.95
CA ILE A 149 -3.84 11.77 -30.97
C ILE A 149 -3.54 12.48 -29.66
N LEU A 150 -2.91 13.66 -29.69
CA LEU A 150 -2.65 14.43 -28.49
C LEU A 150 -3.96 14.92 -27.84
N ALA A 151 -4.97 15.27 -28.64
CA ALA A 151 -6.29 15.62 -28.14
C ALA A 151 -6.93 14.46 -27.34
N ILE A 152 -6.91 13.24 -27.91
CA ILE A 152 -7.43 12.03 -27.25
C ILE A 152 -6.65 11.74 -25.97
N LEU A 153 -5.31 11.87 -25.99
CA LEU A 153 -4.46 11.66 -24.82
C LEU A 153 -4.73 12.69 -23.71
N VAL A 154 -4.85 13.98 -24.04
CA VAL A 154 -5.16 15.05 -23.08
C VAL A 154 -6.52 14.80 -22.44
N VAL A 155 -7.53 14.43 -23.22
CA VAL A 155 -8.86 14.07 -22.71
C VAL A 155 -8.79 12.83 -21.82
N ALA A 156 -8.13 11.76 -22.29
CA ALA A 156 -7.99 10.52 -21.52
C ALA A 156 -7.23 10.75 -20.20
N LEU A 157 -6.12 11.49 -20.22
CA LEU A 157 -5.37 11.88 -19.03
C LEU A 157 -6.19 12.78 -18.12
N GLY A 158 -6.95 13.74 -18.67
CA GLY A 158 -7.87 14.58 -17.92
C GLY A 158 -8.89 13.79 -17.11
N PHE A 159 -9.40 12.67 -17.64
CA PHE A 159 -10.28 11.76 -16.89
C PHE A 159 -9.55 10.88 -15.86
N GLN A 160 -8.25 10.60 -16.04
CA GLN A 160 -7.46 9.80 -15.10
C GLN A 160 -6.86 10.61 -13.96
N ILE A 161 -6.51 11.89 -14.17
CA ILE A 161 -5.87 12.75 -13.17
C ILE A 161 -6.67 12.80 -11.85
N PRO A 162 -8.02 13.00 -11.83
CA PRO A 162 -8.79 12.97 -10.59
C PRO A 162 -8.74 11.61 -9.89
N ARG A 163 -8.71 10.50 -10.65
CA ARG A 163 -8.60 9.14 -10.09
C ARG A 163 -7.22 8.91 -9.48
N TRP A 164 -6.15 9.33 -10.16
CA TRP A 164 -4.78 9.25 -9.65
C TRP A 164 -4.58 10.16 -8.43
N TYR A 165 -5.13 11.37 -8.45
CA TYR A 165 -5.07 12.29 -7.33
C TYR A 165 -5.80 11.73 -6.10
N LYS A 166 -7.02 11.21 -6.27
CA LYS A 166 -7.75 10.52 -5.20
C LYS A 166 -6.98 9.31 -4.69
N PHE A 167 -6.48 8.47 -5.59
CA PHE A 167 -5.66 7.31 -5.22
C PHE A 167 -4.41 7.73 -4.43
N TRP A 168 -3.72 8.79 -4.83
CA TRP A 168 -2.55 9.31 -4.13
C TRP A 168 -2.90 9.84 -2.73
N ILE A 169 -4.02 10.56 -2.58
CA ILE A 169 -4.52 10.99 -1.27
C ILE A 169 -4.82 9.78 -0.39
N ASP A 170 -5.62 8.82 -0.86
CA ASP A 170 -5.98 7.63 -0.10
C ASP A 170 -4.74 6.79 0.24
N TRP A 171 -3.78 6.69 -0.69
CA TRP A 171 -2.52 6.00 -0.47
C TRP A 171 -1.69 6.67 0.63
N ASN A 172 -1.49 7.99 0.55
CA ASN A 172 -0.77 8.75 1.57
C ASN A 172 -1.46 8.65 2.94
N LEU A 173 -2.77 8.84 2.97
CA LEU A 173 -3.56 8.78 4.18
C LEU A 173 -3.48 7.39 4.82
N SER A 174 -3.58 6.33 4.01
CA SER A 174 -3.50 4.96 4.52
C SER A 174 -2.16 4.67 5.20
N ARG A 175 -1.07 5.34 4.80
CA ARG A 175 0.30 5.19 5.34
C ARG A 175 0.61 6.15 6.47
N LYS A 176 -0.26 7.13 6.73
CA LYS A 176 -0.07 8.06 7.84
C LYS A 176 -0.19 7.32 9.17
N VAL A 177 0.78 7.54 10.05
CA VAL A 177 0.83 6.98 11.39
C VAL A 177 0.87 8.16 12.35
N TRP A 178 -0.06 8.17 13.30
CA TRP A 178 -0.20 9.22 14.30
C TRP A 178 0.39 8.72 15.61
N SER A 179 1.46 9.37 16.07
CA SER A 179 2.04 9.10 17.38
C SER A 179 1.11 9.64 18.46
N PHE A 180 0.93 8.87 19.52
CA PHE A 180 0.25 9.29 20.73
C PHE A 180 0.89 8.62 21.94
N ASP A 181 0.73 9.25 23.10
CA ASP A 181 1.24 8.72 24.35
C ASP A 181 0.09 8.26 25.23
N TRP A 182 0.26 7.10 25.84
CA TRP A 182 -0.67 6.54 26.80
C TRP A 182 0.15 5.98 27.95
N PRO A 183 0.22 6.69 29.09
CA PRO A 183 1.15 6.35 30.15
C PRO A 183 0.81 5.01 30.78
N GLU A 184 1.85 4.24 31.08
CA GLU A 184 1.73 2.99 31.84
C GLU A 184 1.18 3.29 33.25
N PRO A 185 0.25 2.46 33.77
CA PRO A 185 -0.28 2.66 35.11
C PRO A 185 0.79 2.30 36.14
N GLU A 186 0.75 2.95 37.31
CA GLU A 186 1.78 2.76 38.34
C GLU A 186 1.87 1.30 38.80
N GLU A 187 0.73 0.61 38.86
CA GLU A 187 0.61 -0.77 39.30
C GLU A 187 1.27 -1.78 38.34
N ALA A 188 1.51 -1.39 37.09
CA ALA A 188 2.27 -2.21 36.14
C ALA A 188 3.79 -2.14 36.39
N ASN A 189 4.29 -1.19 37.18
CA ASN A 189 5.70 -1.12 37.53
C ASN A 189 6.15 -2.38 38.30
N PRO A 190 7.23 -3.08 37.91
CA PRO A 190 7.71 -4.25 38.62
C PRO A 190 8.08 -4.02 40.09
N LYS A 191 8.40 -2.78 40.46
CA LYS A 191 8.73 -2.39 41.84
C LYS A 191 7.52 -1.94 42.66
N TRP A 192 6.33 -1.87 42.05
CA TRP A 192 5.13 -1.47 42.75
C TRP A 192 4.67 -2.54 43.73
N THR A 193 4.24 -2.10 44.91
CA THR A 193 3.68 -2.94 45.96
C THR A 193 2.34 -2.36 46.39
N GLY A 194 1.30 -3.18 46.37
CA GLY A 194 -0.05 -2.78 46.75
C GLY A 194 -0.45 -3.29 48.13
N ARG A 195 -1.61 -2.82 48.61
CA ARG A 195 -2.28 -3.41 49.77
C ARG A 195 -2.67 -4.85 49.45
N THR A 196 -2.27 -5.80 50.27
CA THR A 196 -2.67 -7.21 50.11
C THR A 196 -4.09 -7.43 50.64
N ILE A 197 -4.91 -8.14 49.87
CA ILE A 197 -6.23 -8.61 50.28
C ILE A 197 -6.11 -10.09 50.66
N GLU A 198 -6.64 -10.49 51.82
CA GLU A 198 -6.70 -11.90 52.19
C GLU A 198 -7.81 -12.60 51.39
N SER A 199 -7.47 -13.68 50.68
CA SER A 199 -8.40 -14.44 49.82
C SER A 199 -9.22 -13.55 48.85
N PRO A 200 -8.55 -12.85 47.91
CA PRO A 200 -9.19 -11.83 47.10
C PRO A 200 -10.27 -12.41 46.18
N THR A 201 -11.35 -11.63 46.01
CA THR A 201 -12.40 -11.88 45.04
C THR A 201 -12.83 -10.56 44.41
N ILE A 202 -13.58 -10.61 43.30
CA ILE A 202 -14.18 -9.41 42.70
C ILE A 202 -15.21 -8.72 43.63
N PHE A 203 -15.58 -9.36 44.75
CA PHE A 203 -16.50 -8.87 45.76
C PHE A 203 -15.82 -8.52 47.10
N SER A 204 -14.49 -8.47 47.17
CA SER A 204 -13.77 -8.21 48.43
C SER A 204 -14.17 -6.88 49.10
N HIS A 205 -14.59 -5.87 48.32
CA HIS A 205 -15.13 -4.61 48.84
C HIS A 205 -16.39 -4.77 49.71
N LEU A 206 -17.13 -5.88 49.60
CA LEU A 206 -18.29 -6.16 50.45
C LEU A 206 -17.89 -6.60 51.87
N GLN A 207 -16.66 -7.09 52.04
CA GLN A 207 -16.10 -7.49 53.33
C GLN A 207 -15.22 -6.39 53.92
N ASP A 208 -14.65 -5.55 53.07
CA ASP A 208 -13.75 -4.46 53.43
C ASP A 208 -14.12 -3.18 52.66
N GLU A 209 -14.97 -2.35 53.25
CA GLU A 209 -15.42 -1.09 52.66
C GLU A 209 -14.28 -0.10 52.42
N THR A 210 -13.13 -0.26 53.09
CA THR A 210 -11.97 0.62 52.89
C THR A 210 -11.30 0.43 51.53
N LEU A 211 -11.73 -0.57 50.75
CA LEU A 211 -11.33 -0.76 49.35
C LEU A 211 -12.12 0.15 48.39
N LEU A 212 -13.25 0.72 48.82
CA LEU A 212 -13.99 1.69 48.01
C LEU A 212 -13.33 3.06 48.08
N SER A 213 -13.35 3.81 46.98
CA SER A 213 -12.81 5.17 46.97
C SER A 213 -13.66 6.11 47.84
N LEU A 214 -13.04 7.17 48.39
CA LEU A 214 -13.73 8.20 49.17
C LEU A 214 -14.85 8.91 48.38
N ASP A 215 -14.78 8.92 47.04
CA ASP A 215 -15.81 9.50 46.18
C ASP A 215 -16.97 8.53 45.91
N ALA A 216 -16.72 7.21 45.96
CA ALA A 216 -17.79 6.21 45.96
C ALA A 216 -18.67 6.31 47.22
N ALA A 217 -18.08 6.71 48.36
CA ALA A 217 -18.82 6.97 49.60
C ALA A 217 -19.63 8.29 49.58
N LYS A 218 -19.29 9.26 48.71
CA LYS A 218 -19.89 10.61 48.69
C LYS A 218 -21.04 10.79 47.69
N THR A 219 -21.15 9.93 46.68
CA THR A 219 -22.14 10.10 45.61
C THR A 219 -23.56 9.69 45.99
N GLY A 220 -23.77 9.05 47.15
CA GLY A 220 -25.11 8.68 47.65
C GLY A 220 -25.83 7.61 46.81
N ASP A 221 -25.26 7.19 45.69
CA ASP A 221 -25.74 6.08 44.89
C ASP A 221 -25.16 4.78 45.47
N ASN A 222 -26.06 3.87 45.83
CA ASN A 222 -25.78 2.48 46.22
C ASN A 222 -25.32 1.67 44.98
N ARG A 223 -24.30 2.18 44.28
CA ARG A 223 -23.84 1.67 43.00
C ARG A 223 -23.04 0.39 43.23
N PRO A 224 -23.33 -0.70 42.51
CA PRO A 224 -22.55 -1.92 42.65
C PRO A 224 -21.14 -1.69 42.09
N HIS A 225 -20.13 -2.22 42.78
CA HIS A 225 -18.72 -2.10 42.42
C HIS A 225 -18.12 -3.48 42.17
N ILE A 226 -16.93 -3.50 41.59
CA ILE A 226 -16.06 -4.68 41.53
C ILE A 226 -14.67 -4.32 42.06
N THR A 227 -14.08 -5.26 42.80
CA THR A 227 -12.69 -5.17 43.26
C THR A 227 -11.78 -5.78 42.19
N CYS A 228 -10.85 -4.98 41.67
CA CYS A 228 -9.78 -5.44 40.79
C CYS A 228 -8.54 -5.74 41.64
N TYR A 229 -7.94 -6.91 41.44
CA TYR A 229 -6.80 -7.37 42.20
C TYR A 229 -5.85 -8.18 41.32
N ASP A 230 -4.59 -8.23 41.71
CA ASP A 230 -3.58 -9.07 41.07
C ASP A 230 -3.70 -10.51 41.60
N PRO A 231 -4.09 -11.49 40.76
CA PRO A 231 -4.27 -12.87 41.21
C PRO A 231 -2.96 -13.58 41.60
N SER A 232 -1.79 -13.05 41.21
CA SER A 232 -0.48 -13.63 41.54
C SER A 232 0.06 -13.18 42.90
N THR A 233 -0.30 -11.98 43.35
CA THR A 233 0.21 -11.35 44.58
C THR A 233 -0.87 -11.05 45.60
N SER A 234 -2.14 -11.13 45.22
CA SER A 234 -3.29 -10.65 45.98
C SER A 234 -3.28 -9.14 46.27
N PHE A 235 -2.49 -8.35 45.52
CA PHE A 235 -2.49 -6.91 45.65
C PHE A 235 -3.77 -6.30 45.10
N PHE A 236 -4.37 -5.41 45.87
CA PHE A 236 -5.46 -4.55 45.45
C PHE A 236 -4.98 -3.57 44.38
N LEU A 237 -5.63 -3.57 43.22
CA LEU A 237 -5.36 -2.63 42.13
C LEU A 237 -6.28 -1.42 42.27
N THR A 238 -7.59 -1.65 42.21
CA THR A 238 -8.59 -0.58 42.31
C THR A 238 -9.99 -1.16 42.56
N ALA A 239 -10.96 -0.30 42.88
CA ALA A 239 -12.38 -0.63 42.89
C ALA A 239 -13.10 0.18 41.82
N LEU A 240 -13.83 -0.51 40.93
CA LEU A 240 -14.51 0.13 39.79
C LEU A 240 -16.03 0.10 39.98
N PRO A 241 -16.72 1.22 39.74
CA PRO A 241 -18.17 1.23 39.69
C PRO A 241 -18.66 0.49 38.44
N LEU A 242 -19.68 -0.35 38.60
CA LEU A 242 -20.32 -1.03 37.48
C LEU A 242 -21.31 -0.10 36.78
N LEU A 243 -21.47 -0.28 35.47
CA LEU A 243 -22.46 0.48 34.70
C LEU A 243 -23.87 -0.06 34.95
N SER A 244 -24.81 0.87 35.16
CA SER A 244 -26.24 0.58 35.18
C SER A 244 -26.76 0.28 33.77
N ALA A 245 -27.93 -0.36 33.69
CA ALA A 245 -28.59 -0.62 32.40
C ALA A 245 -28.84 0.66 31.58
N ALA A 246 -29.13 1.78 32.24
CA ALA A 246 -29.36 3.07 31.59
C ALA A 246 -28.07 3.66 30.98
N GLU A 247 -26.95 3.59 31.71
CA GLU A 247 -25.65 4.05 31.20
C GLU A 247 -25.17 3.18 30.04
N ILE A 248 -25.37 1.87 30.13
CA ILE A 248 -25.08 0.93 29.04
C ILE A 248 -25.91 1.27 27.80
N ALA A 249 -27.22 1.50 27.96
CA ALA A 249 -28.07 1.90 26.86
C ALA A 249 -27.61 3.22 26.22
N SER A 250 -27.16 4.18 27.05
CA SER A 250 -26.56 5.43 26.59
C SER A 250 -25.28 5.20 25.77
N GLN A 251 -24.36 4.36 26.25
CA GLN A 251 -23.15 4.00 25.51
C GLN A 251 -23.46 3.32 24.17
N ILE A 252 -24.39 2.36 24.15
CA ILE A 252 -24.84 1.72 22.91
C ILE A 252 -25.40 2.77 21.95
N LYS A 253 -26.19 3.73 22.46
CA LYS A 253 -26.74 4.82 21.66
C LYS A 253 -25.63 5.71 21.09
N CYS A 254 -24.61 6.10 21.86
CA CYS A 254 -23.46 6.86 21.35
C CYS A 254 -22.77 6.14 20.20
N ALA A 255 -22.49 4.83 20.34
CA ALA A 255 -21.89 4.04 19.26
C ALA A 255 -22.82 3.93 18.05
N HIS A 256 -24.13 3.85 18.26
CA HIS A 256 -25.12 3.82 17.19
C HIS A 256 -25.19 5.14 16.42
N ASP A 257 -25.23 6.27 17.13
CA ASP A 257 -25.30 7.60 16.53
C ASP A 257 -24.01 7.95 15.75
N ALA A 258 -22.84 7.50 16.22
CA ALA A 258 -21.56 7.72 15.55
C ALA A 258 -21.37 6.87 14.28
N GLN A 259 -22.15 5.80 14.11
CA GLN A 259 -21.91 4.80 13.07
C GLN A 259 -22.09 5.30 11.64
N PRO A 260 -23.11 6.11 11.31
CA PRO A 260 -23.28 6.63 9.94
C PRO A 260 -22.09 7.48 9.48
N ASP A 261 -21.52 8.31 10.36
CA ASP A 261 -20.33 9.10 10.04
C ASP A 261 -19.08 8.23 9.91
N TRP A 262 -18.94 7.25 10.80
CA TRP A 262 -17.85 6.28 10.72
C TRP A 262 -17.88 5.46 9.43
N ALA A 263 -19.06 4.99 9.00
CA ALA A 263 -19.24 4.22 7.77
C ALA A 263 -18.84 5.00 6.51
N ARG A 264 -18.99 6.34 6.53
CA ARG A 264 -18.60 7.23 5.43
C ARG A 264 -17.09 7.44 5.32
N THR A 265 -16.31 7.07 6.34
CA THR A 265 -14.84 7.19 6.29
C THR A 265 -14.25 6.22 5.26
N SER A 266 -13.17 6.64 4.59
CA SER A 266 -12.47 5.78 3.64
C SER A 266 -11.72 4.66 4.36
N VAL A 267 -11.46 3.56 3.65
CA VAL A 267 -10.63 2.47 4.16
C VAL A 267 -9.21 2.97 4.49
N ALA A 268 -8.73 4.01 3.80
CA ALA A 268 -7.45 4.65 4.09
C ALA A 268 -7.41 5.28 5.50
N VAL A 269 -8.47 6.01 5.90
CA VAL A 269 -8.60 6.54 7.28
C VAL A 269 -8.53 5.40 8.30
N ARG A 270 -9.29 4.33 8.06
CA ARG A 270 -9.37 3.17 8.95
C ARG A 270 -8.04 2.43 9.06
N LYS A 271 -7.29 2.29 7.96
CA LYS A 271 -5.92 1.76 7.95
C LYS A 271 -4.92 2.64 8.71
N SER A 272 -5.05 3.97 8.60
CA SER A 272 -4.20 4.91 9.35
C SER A 272 -4.36 4.73 10.86
N PHE A 273 -5.60 4.62 11.34
CA PHE A 273 -5.90 4.32 12.74
C PHE A 273 -5.27 2.98 13.19
N LEU A 274 -5.50 1.90 12.43
CA LEU A 274 -4.90 0.58 12.71
C LEU A 274 -3.37 0.62 12.78
N ARG A 275 -2.71 1.33 11.85
CA ARG A 275 -1.25 1.48 11.85
C ARG A 275 -0.74 2.31 13.02
N SER A 276 -1.49 3.32 13.43
CA SER A 276 -1.18 4.15 14.60
C SER A 276 -1.26 3.35 15.89
N LEU A 277 -2.30 2.52 16.03
CA LEU A 277 -2.41 1.60 17.16
C LEU A 277 -1.28 0.56 17.11
N LYS A 278 -0.96 -0.01 15.94
CA LYS A 278 0.18 -0.94 15.78
C LYS A 278 1.49 -0.33 16.28
N GLN A 279 1.77 0.92 15.90
CA GLN A 279 2.99 1.60 16.33
C GLN A 279 3.05 1.72 17.85
N TRP A 280 1.94 2.07 18.50
CA TRP A 280 1.86 2.10 19.96
C TRP A 280 2.11 0.72 20.58
N VAL A 281 1.48 -0.34 20.07
CA VAL A 281 1.69 -1.71 20.58
C VAL A 281 3.14 -2.16 20.45
N MET A 282 3.80 -1.82 19.35
CA MET A 282 5.20 -2.16 19.14
C MET A 282 6.14 -1.36 20.06
N ARG A 283 5.82 -0.09 20.33
CA ARG A 283 6.63 0.79 21.19
C ARG A 283 6.50 0.42 22.66
N ASP A 284 5.28 0.17 23.13
CA ASP A 284 4.94 0.02 24.55
C ASP A 284 4.67 -1.45 24.92
N MET A 285 5.23 -2.39 24.15
CA MET A 285 4.99 -3.84 24.29
C MET A 285 5.18 -4.33 25.72
N ASP A 286 6.29 -3.93 26.36
CA ASP A 286 6.59 -4.39 27.72
C ASP A 286 5.56 -3.88 28.75
N GLY A 287 5.06 -2.65 28.57
CA GLY A 287 4.03 -2.08 29.44
C GLY A 287 2.69 -2.81 29.25
N ILE A 288 2.30 -3.08 28.00
CA ILE A 288 1.09 -3.86 27.68
C ILE A 288 1.17 -5.26 28.30
N VAL A 289 2.31 -5.93 28.17
CA VAL A 289 2.56 -7.24 28.76
C VAL A 289 2.42 -7.19 30.29
N ARG A 290 3.04 -6.20 30.96
CA ARG A 290 2.94 -6.06 32.42
C ARG A 290 1.51 -5.83 32.89
N VAL A 291 0.76 -4.95 32.21
CA VAL A 291 -0.66 -4.70 32.51
C VAL A 291 -1.49 -5.97 32.33
N ALA A 292 -1.31 -6.71 31.23
CA ALA A 292 -2.03 -7.96 30.99
C ALA A 292 -1.71 -9.02 32.05
N CYS A 293 -0.43 -9.24 32.36
CA CYS A 293 0.01 -10.19 33.37
C CYS A 293 -0.52 -9.84 34.76
N ARG A 294 -0.50 -8.56 35.13
CA ARG A 294 -0.94 -8.07 36.44
C ARG A 294 -2.40 -8.41 36.72
N ASP A 295 -3.27 -8.34 35.73
CA ASP A 295 -4.72 -8.51 35.90
C ASP A 295 -5.17 -9.97 35.66
N THR A 296 -4.44 -10.71 34.81
CA THR A 296 -4.82 -12.08 34.43
C THR A 296 -4.06 -13.17 35.20
N GLY A 297 -2.91 -12.83 35.79
CA GLY A 297 -1.99 -13.78 36.41
C GLY A 297 -1.15 -14.63 35.45
N LYS A 298 -1.23 -14.36 34.13
CA LYS A 298 -0.43 -15.09 33.15
C LYS A 298 1.05 -14.75 33.20
N THR A 299 1.86 -15.60 32.57
CA THR A 299 3.29 -15.31 32.41
C THR A 299 3.54 -14.32 31.28
N GLY A 300 4.65 -13.58 31.35
CA GLY A 300 5.02 -12.64 30.28
C GLY A 300 5.20 -13.31 28.92
N VAL A 301 5.70 -14.55 28.89
CA VAL A 301 5.83 -15.33 27.65
C VAL A 301 4.46 -15.62 27.03
N ASP A 302 3.49 -16.07 27.84
CA ASP A 302 2.12 -16.29 27.36
C ASP A 302 1.45 -14.99 26.91
N ALA A 303 1.68 -13.87 27.61
CA ALA A 303 1.19 -12.56 27.17
C ALA A 303 1.78 -12.15 25.81
N VAL A 304 3.08 -12.35 25.58
CA VAL A 304 3.70 -12.03 24.28
C VAL A 304 3.10 -12.87 23.15
N PHE A 305 3.01 -14.19 23.33
CA PHE A 305 2.49 -15.08 22.29
C PHE A 305 0.98 -14.92 22.07
N GLY A 306 0.20 -14.95 23.15
CA GLY A 306 -1.24 -14.97 23.09
C GLY A 306 -1.90 -13.61 22.93
N GLU A 307 -1.26 -12.53 23.40
CA GLU A 307 -1.84 -11.17 23.35
C GLU A 307 -1.19 -10.25 22.34
N ILE A 308 0.14 -10.13 22.36
CA ILE A 308 0.85 -9.18 21.51
C ILE A 308 0.91 -9.67 20.06
N LEU A 309 1.49 -10.85 19.83
CA LEU A 309 1.74 -11.36 18.49
C LEU A 309 0.45 -11.60 17.71
N THR A 310 -0.56 -12.16 18.36
CA THR A 310 -1.91 -12.38 17.78
C THR A 310 -2.57 -11.05 17.35
N THR A 311 -2.48 -10.02 18.19
CA THR A 311 -3.04 -8.69 17.90
C THR A 311 -2.30 -8.00 16.77
N LEU A 312 -0.97 -8.02 16.78
CA LEU A 312 -0.15 -7.46 15.69
C LEU A 312 -0.42 -8.18 14.37
N ALA A 313 -0.50 -9.52 14.39
CA ALA A 313 -0.83 -10.32 13.21
C ALA A 313 -2.21 -9.98 12.65
N LYS A 314 -3.21 -9.76 13.52
CA LYS A 314 -4.55 -9.31 13.11
C LYS A 314 -4.51 -7.94 12.44
N ILE A 315 -3.80 -6.97 13.02
CA ILE A 315 -3.66 -5.63 12.44
C ILE A 315 -3.00 -5.72 11.07
N ASP A 316 -1.90 -6.47 10.95
CA ASP A 316 -1.18 -6.63 9.69
C ASP A 316 -2.03 -7.29 8.62
N TRP A 317 -2.78 -8.32 8.98
CA TRP A 317 -3.69 -8.98 8.06
C TRP A 317 -4.78 -8.02 7.57
N LEU A 318 -5.42 -7.26 8.47
CA LEU A 318 -6.46 -6.29 8.10
C LEU A 318 -5.91 -5.18 7.19
N VAL A 319 -4.76 -4.61 7.54
CA VAL A 319 -4.11 -3.55 6.75
C VAL A 319 -3.73 -4.05 5.34
N LYS A 320 -3.22 -5.28 5.24
CA LYS A 320 -2.71 -5.86 3.98
C LYS A 320 -3.83 -6.42 3.10
N HIS A 321 -4.80 -7.12 3.69
CA HIS A 321 -5.79 -7.92 2.96
C HIS A 321 -7.22 -7.38 3.08
N GLY A 322 -7.55 -6.66 4.14
CA GLY A 322 -8.93 -6.32 4.47
C GLY A 322 -9.67 -5.53 3.38
N GLU A 323 -8.99 -4.58 2.70
CA GLU A 323 -9.61 -3.78 1.65
C GLU A 323 -10.03 -4.63 0.45
N LYS A 324 -9.20 -5.63 0.09
CA LYS A 324 -9.52 -6.58 -0.97
C LYS A 324 -10.66 -7.51 -0.57
N VAL A 325 -10.75 -7.88 0.71
CA VAL A 325 -11.79 -8.79 1.22
C VAL A 325 -13.18 -8.14 1.12
N ILE A 326 -13.29 -6.84 1.43
CA ILE A 326 -14.57 -6.10 1.39
C ILE A 326 -14.87 -5.44 0.05
N ALA A 327 -13.98 -5.55 -0.95
CA ALA A 327 -14.17 -4.96 -2.26
C ALA A 327 -15.35 -5.62 -3.01
N PRO A 328 -16.08 -4.88 -3.87
CA PRO A 328 -17.13 -5.46 -4.70
C PRO A 328 -16.63 -6.65 -5.54
N GLN A 329 -17.37 -7.75 -5.50
CA GLN A 329 -16.99 -8.98 -6.20
C GLN A 329 -17.95 -9.26 -7.36
N PRO A 330 -17.48 -9.36 -8.61
CA PRO A 330 -18.34 -9.72 -9.73
C PRO A 330 -18.82 -11.17 -9.61
N ARG A 331 -20.03 -11.43 -10.10
CA ARG A 331 -20.59 -12.78 -10.24
C ARG A 331 -20.81 -13.10 -11.72
N PRO A 332 -20.50 -14.33 -12.17
CA PRO A 332 -20.71 -14.70 -13.56
C PRO A 332 -22.22 -14.61 -13.89
N GLY A 333 -22.53 -13.97 -15.02
CA GLY A 333 -23.88 -13.96 -15.58
C GLY A 333 -24.16 -15.21 -16.41
N ASN A 334 -25.40 -15.35 -16.87
CA ASN A 334 -25.77 -16.31 -17.90
C ASN A 334 -26.13 -15.56 -19.20
N LEU A 335 -26.16 -16.28 -20.33
CA LEU A 335 -26.42 -15.68 -21.64
C LEU A 335 -27.78 -14.97 -21.71
N LEU A 336 -28.80 -15.50 -21.02
CA LEU A 336 -30.14 -14.90 -20.95
C LEU A 336 -30.14 -13.54 -20.24
N LEU A 337 -29.14 -13.29 -19.39
CA LEU A 337 -28.95 -12.06 -18.62
C LEU A 337 -27.71 -11.28 -19.08
N ALA A 338 -27.27 -11.43 -20.34
CA ALA A 338 -26.09 -10.75 -20.88
C ALA A 338 -26.15 -9.20 -20.81
N HIS A 339 -27.36 -8.64 -20.68
CA HIS A 339 -27.60 -7.20 -20.49
C HIS A 339 -27.53 -6.75 -19.03
N LYS A 340 -27.23 -7.65 -18.08
CA LYS A 340 -27.15 -7.36 -16.64
C LYS A 340 -25.75 -7.62 -16.11
N ILE A 341 -25.36 -6.82 -15.11
CA ILE A 341 -24.13 -7.01 -14.33
C ILE A 341 -24.55 -7.45 -12.92
N SER A 342 -23.88 -8.47 -12.39
CA SER A 342 -24.10 -8.97 -11.02
C SER A 342 -22.85 -8.78 -10.18
N THR A 343 -22.99 -8.11 -9.04
CA THR A 343 -21.91 -7.85 -8.08
C THR A 343 -22.39 -8.11 -6.66
N VAL A 344 -21.49 -8.56 -5.80
CA VAL A 344 -21.70 -8.65 -4.35
C VAL A 344 -20.97 -7.48 -3.69
N HIS A 345 -21.70 -6.73 -2.88
CA HIS A 345 -21.19 -5.61 -2.11
C HIS A 345 -21.21 -5.96 -0.61
N TYR A 346 -20.17 -5.55 0.10
CA TYR A 346 -20.09 -5.69 1.55
C TYR A 346 -20.29 -4.31 2.17
N GLU A 347 -21.35 -4.18 2.97
CA GLU A 347 -21.68 -2.95 3.68
C GLU A 347 -21.52 -3.14 5.19
N PRO A 348 -21.17 -2.08 5.94
CA PRO A 348 -21.17 -2.15 7.40
C PRO A 348 -22.55 -2.55 7.94
N LEU A 349 -22.57 -3.43 8.92
CA LEU A 349 -23.80 -3.89 9.58
C LEU A 349 -24.41 -2.81 10.49
N GLY A 350 -23.57 -1.95 11.08
CA GLY A 350 -23.99 -0.97 12.08
C GLY A 350 -23.18 -1.11 13.38
N THR A 351 -23.83 -1.03 14.52
CA THR A 351 -23.19 -1.20 15.83
C THR A 351 -23.09 -2.68 16.18
N THR A 352 -21.87 -3.12 16.51
CA THR A 352 -21.56 -4.49 16.89
C THR A 352 -21.34 -4.60 18.39
N LEU A 353 -21.69 -5.74 18.98
CA LEU A 353 -21.41 -6.05 20.38
C LEU A 353 -20.36 -7.16 20.45
N ALA A 354 -19.33 -6.98 21.25
CA ALA A 354 -18.38 -8.03 21.57
C ALA A 354 -18.41 -8.31 23.08
N LEU A 355 -18.66 -9.55 23.47
CA LEU A 355 -18.59 -10.02 24.86
C LEU A 355 -17.36 -10.90 24.98
N VAL A 356 -16.40 -10.48 25.80
CA VAL A 356 -15.04 -11.01 25.72
C VAL A 356 -14.55 -11.56 27.06
N SER A 357 -13.87 -12.71 27.02
CA SER A 357 -13.38 -13.43 28.20
C SER A 357 -12.11 -12.81 28.79
N TRP A 358 -11.81 -13.21 30.03
CA TRP A 358 -10.71 -12.67 30.84
C TRP A 358 -9.31 -13.14 30.44
N ASN A 359 -9.21 -14.33 29.85
CA ASN A 359 -7.92 -15.02 29.69
C ASN A 359 -6.96 -14.37 28.69
N TYR A 360 -7.41 -13.49 27.79
CA TYR A 360 -6.54 -12.70 26.91
C TYR A 360 -7.04 -11.24 26.88
N SER A 361 -6.83 -10.51 27.98
CA SER A 361 -7.53 -9.23 28.22
C SER A 361 -7.22 -8.16 27.16
N PHE A 362 -6.00 -8.13 26.60
CA PHE A 362 -5.67 -7.22 25.51
C PHE A 362 -6.22 -7.69 24.16
N HIS A 363 -5.91 -8.93 23.75
CA HIS A 363 -6.28 -9.42 22.41
C HIS A 363 -7.79 -9.56 22.26
N ASN A 364 -8.47 -10.11 23.26
CA ASN A 364 -9.91 -10.30 23.18
C ASN A 364 -10.65 -8.96 23.19
N LEU A 365 -10.10 -7.91 23.82
CA LEU A 365 -10.62 -6.55 23.72
C LEU A 365 -10.39 -5.96 22.32
N LEU A 366 -9.15 -5.98 21.82
CA LEU A 366 -8.77 -5.28 20.60
C LEU A 366 -9.21 -5.99 19.32
N SER A 367 -9.15 -7.31 19.25
CA SER A 367 -9.49 -8.08 18.05
C SER A 367 -10.87 -7.72 17.46
N PRO A 368 -11.97 -7.67 18.25
CA PRO A 368 -13.27 -7.21 17.74
C PRO A 368 -13.27 -5.71 17.40
N ILE A 369 -12.58 -4.86 18.18
CA ILE A 369 -12.47 -3.43 17.87
C ILE A 369 -11.85 -3.22 16.50
N LEU A 370 -10.71 -3.87 16.25
CA LEU A 370 -9.95 -3.78 15.02
C LEU A 370 -10.79 -4.24 13.82
N ALA A 371 -11.48 -5.38 13.93
CA ALA A 371 -12.30 -5.92 12.86
C ALA A 371 -13.52 -5.02 12.56
N SER A 372 -14.26 -4.61 13.59
CA SER A 372 -15.46 -3.78 13.44
C SER A 372 -15.14 -2.41 12.87
N LEU A 373 -14.16 -1.72 13.45
CA LEU A 373 -13.77 -0.39 12.97
C LEU A 373 -13.21 -0.45 11.55
N PHE A 374 -12.45 -1.50 11.20
CA PHE A 374 -11.92 -1.66 9.84
C PHE A 374 -13.02 -1.76 8.78
N VAL A 375 -14.11 -2.49 9.05
CA VAL A 375 -15.19 -2.66 8.07
C VAL A 375 -16.21 -1.51 8.08
N GLY A 376 -16.10 -0.55 9.01
CA GLY A 376 -16.97 0.63 9.08
C GLY A 376 -18.13 0.47 10.06
N ASN A 377 -18.08 -0.55 10.90
CA ASN A 377 -18.98 -0.71 12.04
C ASN A 377 -18.47 0.10 13.22
N THR A 378 -19.37 0.47 14.14
CA THR A 378 -19.01 0.84 15.50
C THR A 378 -19.10 -0.38 16.41
N VAL A 379 -18.52 -0.30 17.60
CA VAL A 379 -18.41 -1.46 18.49
C VAL A 379 -18.56 -1.09 19.95
N VAL A 380 -19.37 -1.87 20.65
CA VAL A 380 -19.48 -1.89 22.10
C VAL A 380 -18.83 -3.18 22.58
N VAL A 381 -17.87 -3.08 23.49
CA VAL A 381 -17.19 -4.24 24.05
C VAL A 381 -17.57 -4.39 25.52
N LYS A 382 -18.15 -5.52 25.90
CA LYS A 382 -18.33 -5.92 27.30
C LYS A 382 -17.16 -6.82 27.68
N CYS A 383 -16.24 -6.31 28.50
CA CYS A 383 -15.13 -7.12 29.01
C CYS A 383 -15.54 -7.96 30.22
N SER A 384 -14.75 -8.98 30.54
CA SER A 384 -14.94 -9.72 31.78
C SER A 384 -14.61 -8.82 32.98
N GLU A 385 -15.50 -8.87 33.98
CA GLU A 385 -15.35 -8.22 35.28
C GLU A 385 -14.08 -8.67 36.03
N GLN A 386 -13.51 -9.82 35.67
CA GLN A 386 -12.26 -10.33 36.25
C GLN A 386 -11.03 -9.55 35.79
N VAL A 387 -11.10 -8.83 34.66
CA VAL A 387 -9.96 -8.11 34.05
C VAL A 387 -10.33 -6.68 33.68
N ALA A 388 -11.20 -6.08 34.49
CA ALA A 388 -11.75 -4.76 34.24
C ALA A 388 -10.67 -3.67 34.28
N TRP A 389 -9.68 -3.79 35.16
CA TRP A 389 -8.60 -2.82 35.32
C TRP A 389 -7.73 -2.72 34.06
N SER A 390 -7.22 -3.83 33.55
CA SER A 390 -6.42 -3.87 32.32
C SER A 390 -7.26 -3.45 31.10
N SER A 391 -8.51 -3.91 31.02
CA SER A 391 -9.43 -3.57 29.93
C SER A 391 -9.68 -2.06 29.84
N MET A 392 -9.85 -1.37 30.98
CA MET A 392 -9.99 0.09 31.00
C MET A 392 -8.75 0.80 30.47
N TRP A 393 -7.57 0.35 30.89
CA TRP A 393 -6.32 0.94 30.43
C TRP A 393 -6.13 0.74 28.93
N PHE A 394 -6.32 -0.48 28.40
CA PHE A 394 -6.23 -0.75 26.97
C PHE A 394 -7.28 0.03 26.15
N PHE A 395 -8.51 0.14 26.66
CA PHE A 395 -9.55 0.93 26.02
C PHE A 395 -9.20 2.43 25.97
N GLY A 396 -8.58 2.95 27.02
CA GLY A 396 -8.05 4.31 27.06
C GLY A 396 -7.01 4.56 25.94
N ALA A 397 -6.12 3.60 25.69
CA ALA A 397 -5.17 3.69 24.57
C ALA A 397 -5.87 3.74 23.21
N VAL A 398 -6.94 2.96 23.02
CA VAL A 398 -7.76 3.00 21.79
C VAL A 398 -8.40 4.38 21.61
N LYS A 399 -9.02 4.94 22.66
CA LYS A 399 -9.62 6.28 22.65
C LYS A 399 -8.56 7.37 22.39
N ALA A 400 -7.37 7.26 22.98
CA ALA A 400 -6.26 8.17 22.75
C ALA A 400 -5.77 8.12 21.29
N CYS A 401 -5.68 6.93 20.71
CA CYS A 401 -5.33 6.74 19.30
C CYS A 401 -6.37 7.36 18.36
N LEU A 402 -7.67 7.14 18.61
CA LEU A 402 -8.77 7.76 17.84
C LEU A 402 -8.67 9.29 17.88
N ARG A 403 -8.45 9.85 19.08
CA ARG A 403 -8.27 11.30 19.27
C ARG A 403 -7.07 11.83 18.50
N ALA A 404 -5.92 11.15 18.55
CA ALA A 404 -4.72 11.55 17.82
C ALA A 404 -4.91 11.49 16.29
N CYS A 405 -5.77 10.58 15.81
CA CYS A 405 -6.16 10.51 14.40
C CYS A 405 -7.22 11.55 13.99
N GLY A 406 -7.74 12.35 14.93
CA GLY A 406 -8.85 13.28 14.69
C GLY A 406 -10.19 12.57 14.42
N LEU A 407 -10.37 11.37 14.97
CA LEU A 407 -11.55 10.54 14.76
C LEU A 407 -12.48 10.61 15.96
N ASP A 408 -13.77 10.38 15.70
CA ASP A 408 -14.77 10.29 16.75
C ASP A 408 -14.42 9.13 17.70
N GLN A 409 -14.39 9.43 18.98
CA GLN A 409 -14.13 8.48 20.04
C GLN A 409 -15.33 7.57 20.29
N ASP A 410 -16.55 8.00 19.94
CA ASP A 410 -17.77 7.27 20.25
C ASP A 410 -18.02 6.06 19.35
N VAL A 411 -17.19 5.86 18.32
CA VAL A 411 -17.16 4.65 17.49
C VAL A 411 -16.82 3.38 18.28
N VAL A 412 -16.26 3.53 19.48
CA VAL A 412 -15.92 2.45 20.40
C VAL A 412 -16.40 2.77 21.82
N GLN A 413 -17.04 1.80 22.46
CA GLN A 413 -17.50 1.89 23.85
C GLN A 413 -17.09 0.67 24.64
N LEU A 414 -16.80 0.85 25.93
CA LEU A 414 -16.47 -0.21 26.88
C LEU A 414 -17.56 -0.30 27.95
N VAL A 415 -18.11 -1.50 28.10
CA VAL A 415 -19.10 -1.83 29.12
C VAL A 415 -18.46 -2.73 30.17
N ILE A 416 -18.57 -2.31 31.43
CA ILE A 416 -18.18 -3.11 32.59
C ILE A 416 -19.42 -3.30 33.45
N CYS A 417 -19.96 -4.51 33.42
CA CYS A 417 -21.19 -4.87 34.13
C CYS A 417 -21.16 -6.34 34.53
N MET A 418 -22.01 -6.70 35.48
CA MET A 418 -22.21 -8.08 35.90
C MET A 418 -23.10 -8.85 34.89
N PRO A 419 -23.06 -10.20 34.89
CA PRO A 419 -23.79 -11.02 33.93
C PRO A 419 -25.32 -10.81 33.91
N ASP A 420 -25.91 -10.46 35.04
CA ASP A 420 -27.34 -10.16 35.17
C ASP A 420 -27.75 -8.90 34.37
N VAL A 421 -26.92 -7.86 34.38
CA VAL A 421 -27.13 -6.66 33.58
C VAL A 421 -26.77 -6.90 32.11
N ALA A 422 -25.82 -7.79 31.83
CA ALA A 422 -25.34 -8.08 30.48
C ALA A 422 -26.44 -8.60 29.54
N GLU A 423 -27.45 -9.29 30.06
CA GLU A 423 -28.60 -9.74 29.25
C GLU A 423 -29.34 -8.58 28.58
N THR A 424 -29.41 -7.42 29.24
CA THR A 424 -30.02 -6.19 28.70
C THR A 424 -29.22 -5.66 27.51
N VAL A 425 -27.89 -5.84 27.52
CA VAL A 425 -27.00 -5.47 26.41
C VAL A 425 -27.28 -6.36 25.20
N THR A 426 -27.37 -7.68 25.41
CA THR A 426 -27.50 -8.67 24.33
C THR A 426 -28.83 -8.59 23.58
N ARG A 427 -29.89 -8.07 24.23
CA ARG A 427 -31.22 -7.90 23.64
C ARG A 427 -31.46 -6.50 23.06
N ASN A 428 -30.45 -5.64 23.03
CA ASN A 428 -30.61 -4.28 22.53
C ASN A 428 -30.74 -4.27 20.99
N ARG A 429 -31.86 -3.75 20.48
CA ARG A 429 -32.18 -3.71 19.04
C ARG A 429 -31.31 -2.75 18.21
N MET A 430 -30.44 -1.95 18.81
CA MET A 430 -29.44 -1.15 18.09
C MET A 430 -28.23 -2.00 17.66
N ILE A 431 -28.02 -3.16 18.28
CA ILE A 431 -26.96 -4.09 17.93
C ILE A 431 -27.33 -4.83 16.63
N ARG A 432 -26.32 -5.03 15.77
CA ARG A 432 -26.47 -5.61 14.42
C ARG A 432 -25.62 -6.86 14.22
N HIS A 433 -24.70 -7.14 15.14
CA HIS A 433 -23.94 -8.38 15.21
C HIS A 433 -23.44 -8.58 16.64
N ILE A 434 -23.41 -9.83 17.10
CA ILE A 434 -22.85 -10.19 18.42
C ILE A 434 -21.65 -11.13 18.22
N THR A 435 -20.51 -10.80 18.80
CA THR A 435 -19.39 -11.72 18.96
C THR A 435 -19.30 -12.10 20.43
N PHE A 436 -19.27 -13.40 20.73
CA PHE A 436 -19.09 -13.90 22.09
C PHE A 436 -17.87 -14.80 22.14
N ILE A 437 -17.02 -14.57 23.14
CA ILE A 437 -15.85 -15.41 23.45
C ILE A 437 -15.98 -15.80 24.92
N GLY A 438 -16.18 -17.10 25.21
CA GLY A 438 -16.32 -17.55 26.60
C GLY A 438 -16.78 -18.99 26.77
N SER A 439 -17.40 -19.28 27.90
CA SER A 439 -17.85 -20.64 28.23
C SER A 439 -19.10 -21.03 27.45
N GLU A 440 -19.27 -22.34 27.20
CA GLU A 440 -20.43 -22.90 26.50
C GLU A 440 -21.76 -22.53 27.20
N SER A 441 -21.80 -22.60 28.53
CA SER A 441 -23.01 -22.32 29.30
C SER A 441 -23.51 -20.89 29.11
N VAL A 442 -22.61 -19.91 29.04
CA VAL A 442 -22.94 -18.50 28.79
C VAL A 442 -23.20 -18.28 27.29
N GLY A 443 -22.42 -18.90 26.41
CA GLY A 443 -22.60 -18.79 24.96
C GLY A 443 -23.99 -19.26 24.49
N ARG A 444 -24.55 -20.30 25.10
CA ARG A 444 -25.94 -20.72 24.85
C ARG A 444 -26.96 -19.63 25.20
N LYS A 445 -26.76 -18.89 26.30
CA LYS A 445 -27.63 -17.77 26.68
C LYS A 445 -27.52 -16.62 25.68
N VAL A 446 -26.30 -16.28 25.27
CA VAL A 446 -26.05 -15.21 24.29
C VAL A 446 -26.64 -15.56 22.92
N ALA A 447 -26.47 -16.80 22.45
CA ALA A 447 -27.06 -17.26 21.21
C ALA A 447 -28.59 -17.20 21.23
N ALA A 448 -29.22 -17.60 22.35
CA ALA A 448 -30.67 -17.47 22.52
C ALA A 448 -31.13 -16.01 22.47
N ALA A 449 -30.46 -15.12 23.21
CA ALA A 449 -30.77 -13.69 23.22
C ALA A 449 -30.59 -13.05 21.83
N ALA A 450 -29.54 -13.43 21.08
CA ALA A 450 -29.31 -12.96 19.72
C ALA A 450 -30.42 -13.41 18.75
N ALA A 451 -30.88 -14.66 18.88
CA ALA A 451 -31.98 -15.21 18.08
C ALA A 451 -33.32 -14.50 18.37
N GLU A 452 -33.61 -14.15 19.63
CA GLU A 452 -34.82 -13.40 20.01
C GLU A 452 -34.94 -12.06 19.27
N ILE A 453 -33.82 -11.39 18.99
CA ILE A 453 -33.79 -10.10 18.28
C ILE A 453 -33.34 -10.23 16.81
N MET A 454 -33.21 -11.46 16.30
CA MET A 454 -32.80 -11.77 14.92
C MET A 454 -31.46 -11.15 14.51
N VAL A 455 -30.49 -11.13 15.43
CA VAL A 455 -29.13 -10.62 15.19
C VAL A 455 -28.16 -11.78 14.95
N PRO A 456 -27.34 -11.74 13.88
CA PRO A 456 -26.32 -12.77 13.68
C PRO A 456 -25.30 -12.76 14.82
N ALA A 457 -24.89 -13.96 15.24
CA ALA A 457 -23.91 -14.13 16.30
C ALA A 457 -22.74 -15.03 15.87
N CYS A 458 -21.52 -14.62 16.21
CA CYS A 458 -20.32 -15.45 16.18
C CYS A 458 -20.01 -15.89 17.61
N ILE A 459 -20.08 -17.19 17.87
CA ILE A 459 -19.98 -17.76 19.22
C ILE A 459 -18.72 -18.64 19.29
N GLU A 460 -17.65 -18.09 19.86
CA GLU A 460 -16.39 -18.76 20.11
C GLU A 460 -16.38 -19.32 21.54
N LEU A 461 -16.27 -20.65 21.66
CA LEU A 461 -16.44 -21.36 22.93
C LEU A 461 -15.15 -22.08 23.35
N GLY A 462 -15.13 -22.56 24.58
CA GLY A 462 -14.05 -23.40 25.09
C GLY A 462 -13.85 -24.66 24.25
N GLY A 463 -12.59 -24.96 23.97
CA GLY A 463 -12.15 -26.20 23.31
C GLY A 463 -11.74 -27.28 24.31
N LYS A 464 -11.78 -28.52 23.86
CA LYS A 464 -11.09 -29.65 24.50
C LYS A 464 -10.24 -30.28 23.42
N ASP A 465 -9.00 -29.82 23.31
CA ASP A 465 -8.14 -30.05 22.14
C ASP A 465 -7.21 -31.25 22.38
N PRO A 466 -7.54 -32.47 21.90
CA PRO A 466 -6.71 -33.64 22.11
C PRO A 466 -5.48 -33.64 21.18
N ALA A 467 -4.35 -34.08 21.71
CA ALA A 467 -3.18 -34.46 20.91
C ALA A 467 -3.15 -35.99 20.77
N PHE A 468 -3.03 -36.51 19.54
CA PHE A 468 -2.88 -37.93 19.27
C PHE A 468 -1.41 -38.26 18.99
N ILE A 469 -0.82 -39.10 19.83
CA ILE A 469 0.56 -39.56 19.67
C ILE A 469 0.53 -40.94 19.00
N LEU A 470 1.02 -41.02 17.77
CA LEU A 470 1.10 -42.28 17.03
C LEU A 470 2.34 -43.09 17.46
N PRO A 471 2.37 -44.42 17.27
CA PRO A 471 3.51 -45.26 17.68
C PRO A 471 4.86 -44.86 17.06
N SER A 472 4.83 -44.19 15.91
CA SER A 472 6.03 -43.70 15.20
C SER A 472 6.37 -42.25 15.53
N ALA A 473 5.72 -41.63 16.53
CA ALA A 473 6.01 -40.26 16.92
C ALA A 473 7.38 -40.19 17.59
N ASP A 474 8.20 -39.24 17.14
CA ASP A 474 9.49 -38.93 17.75
C ASP A 474 9.26 -38.17 19.06
N LEU A 475 9.32 -38.88 20.19
CA LEU A 475 9.07 -38.29 21.49
C LEU A 475 10.16 -37.32 21.93
N ASP A 476 11.40 -37.49 21.46
CA ASP A 476 12.51 -36.59 21.80
C ASP A 476 12.36 -35.23 21.12
N PHE A 477 11.71 -35.17 19.96
CA PHE A 477 11.33 -33.91 19.32
C PHE A 477 10.22 -33.15 20.07
N PHE A 478 9.30 -33.87 20.74
CA PHE A 478 8.13 -33.28 21.43
C PHE A 478 8.32 -33.06 22.94
N ALA A 479 9.33 -33.67 23.54
CA ALA A 479 9.73 -33.48 24.94
C ALA A 479 10.58 -32.20 25.09
#